data_AF-E4M9W1-F1
#
_entry.id   AF-E4M9W1-F1
#
_cell.length_a   1.000
_cell.length_b   1.000
_cell.length_c   1.000
_cell.angle_alpha   90.00
_cell.angle_beta   90.00
_cell.angle_gamma   90.00
#
_symmetry.space_group_name_H-M   'P 1'
#
loop_
_entity.id
_entity.type
_entity.pdbx_description
1 polymer ?
#
loop_
_entity_poly.entity_id
_entity_poly.type
_entity_poly.pdbx_seq_one_letter_code
_entity_poly.pdbx_strand_id
1 'polypeptide(L)' 'MTLNDAFSVLIAQPFWYKGSGYTKQYAYRDKKNFQNGKLIPEERMRHYLKTAGWEQTQEEQWEKDGK' A
#
# COMPACT_ATOMS: atom_id res chain seq x y z
N MET A 1 -12.71 -0.27 -1.25
CA MET A 1 -11.51 -1.13 -1.14
C MET A 1 -10.63 -0.52 -0.06
N THR A 2 -10.14 -1.29 0.91
CA THR A 2 -9.28 -0.73 1.96
C THR A 2 -7.84 -0.51 1.45
N LEU A 3 -7.06 0.33 2.12
CA LEU A 3 -5.63 0.53 1.80
C LEU A 3 -4.85 -0.79 1.81
N ASN A 4 -5.17 -1.66 2.77
CA ASN A 4 -4.54 -2.98 2.90
C ASN A 4 -4.93 -3.93 1.76
N ASP A 5 -6.18 -3.90 1.29
CA ASP A 5 -6.60 -4.69 0.13
C ASP A 5 -5.87 -4.24 -1.14
N ALA A 6 -5.83 -2.93 -1.39
CA ALA A 6 -5.13 -2.36 -2.54
C ALA A 6 -3.63 -2.71 -2.48
N PHE A 7 -3.02 -2.55 -1.30
CA PHE A 7 -1.62 -2.89 -1.09
C PHE A 7 -1.35 -4.39 -1.27
N SER A 8 -2.25 -5.26 -0.82
CA SER A 8 -2.17 -6.72 -1.02
C SER A 8 -2.16 -7.10 -2.50
N VAL A 9 -3.01 -6.45 -3.31
CA VAL A 9 -3.05 -6.66 -4.77
C VAL A 9 -1.76 -6.14 -5.41
N LEU A 10 -1.26 -4.98 -4.97
CA LEU A 10 -0.03 -4.40 -5.49
C LEU A 10 1.18 -5.31 -5.26
N ILE A 11 1.41 -5.79 -4.03
CA ILE A 11 2.58 -6.62 -3.69
C ILE A 11 2.57 -8.01 -4.36
N ALA A 12 1.44 -8.43 -4.92
CA ALA A 12 1.30 -9.66 -5.70
C ALA A 12 1.84 -9.49 -7.13
N GLN A 13 1.90 -8.26 -7.66
CA GLN A 13 2.42 -7.98 -8.99
C GLN A 13 3.96 -8.08 -9.05
N PRO A 14 4.55 -8.52 -10.18
CA PRO A 14 5.99 -8.46 -10.36
C PRO A 14 6.47 -7.00 -10.43
N PHE A 15 7.62 -6.71 -9.83
CA PHE A 15 8.23 -5.37 -9.84
C PHE A 15 7.34 -4.22 -9.32
N TRP A 16 6.38 -4.51 -8.43
CA TRP A 16 5.43 -3.56 -7.84
C TRP A 16 6.06 -2.32 -7.16
N TYR A 17 7.32 -2.42 -6.74
CA TYR A 17 8.08 -1.34 -6.11
C TYR A 17 8.81 -0.44 -7.12
N LYS A 18 8.80 -0.78 -8.41
CA LYS A 18 9.51 -0.04 -9.45
C LYS A 18 8.91 1.36 -9.59
N GLY A 19 9.75 2.40 -9.58
CA GLY A 19 9.32 3.80 -9.60
C GLY A 19 9.09 4.43 -8.23
N SER A 20 9.03 3.63 -7.15
CA SER A 20 8.87 4.15 -5.78
C SER A 20 10.11 4.81 -5.18
N GLY A 21 11.28 4.65 -5.80
CA GLY A 21 12.57 5.09 -5.27
C GLY A 21 13.16 4.15 -4.21
N TYR A 22 12.39 3.18 -3.70
CA TYR A 22 12.87 2.20 -2.75
C TYR A 22 13.67 1.07 -3.41
N THR A 23 14.72 0.61 -2.73
CA THR A 23 15.48 -0.55 -3.19
C THR A 23 14.64 -1.82 -3.08
N LYS A 24 14.94 -2.81 -3.94
CA LYS A 24 14.29 -4.12 -3.93
C LYS A 24 14.30 -4.73 -2.52
N GLN A 25 15.43 -4.70 -1.82
CA GLN A 25 15.54 -5.28 -0.48
C GLN A 25 14.58 -4.63 0.52
N TYR A 26 14.43 -3.30 0.46
CA TYR A 26 13.52 -2.56 1.34
C TYR A 26 12.06 -2.93 1.05
N ALA A 27 11.68 -2.94 -0.22
CA ALA A 27 10.32 -3.30 -0.64
C ALA A 27 9.95 -4.73 -0.24
N TYR A 28 10.84 -5.71 -0.43
CA TYR A 28 10.59 -7.09 -0.03
C TYR A 28 10.55 -7.27 1.50
N ARG A 29 11.31 -6.46 2.26
CA ARG A 29 11.20 -6.43 3.72
C ARG A 29 9.82 -5.94 4.15
N ASP A 30 9.33 -4.88 3.53
CA ASP A 30 8.00 -4.35 3.80
C ASP A 30 6.91 -5.34 3.39
N LYS A 31 7.01 -5.98 2.22
CA LYS A 31 6.12 -7.09 1.85
C LYS A 31 6.10 -8.19 2.92
N LYS A 32 7.26 -8.63 3.41
CA LYS A 32 7.34 -9.66 4.46
C LYS A 32 6.73 -9.19 5.77
N ASN A 33 6.95 -7.93 6.15
CA ASN A 33 6.32 -7.34 7.34
C ASN A 33 4.80 -7.34 7.20
N PHE A 34 4.27 -6.95 6.04
CA PHE A 34 2.85 -6.88 5.76
C PHE A 34 2.19 -8.25 5.90
N GLN A 35 2.78 -9.26 5.24
CA GLN A 35 2.28 -10.63 5.27
C GLN A 35 2.35 -11.26 6.67
N ASN A 36 3.28 -10.82 7.51
CA ASN A 36 3.40 -11.27 8.90
C ASN A 36 2.50 -10.47 9.87
N GLY A 37 1.64 -9.57 9.37
CA GLY A 37 0.80 -8.70 10.20
C GLY A 37 1.59 -7.66 11.01
N LYS A 38 2.83 -7.37 10.61
CA LYS A 38 3.64 -6.31 11.23
C LYS A 38 3.23 -4.95 10.68
N LEU A 39 3.32 -3.95 11.55
CA LEU A 39 2.97 -2.57 11.22
C LEU A 39 3.89 -2.02 10.12
N ILE A 40 3.28 -1.50 9.07
CA ILE A 40 3.96 -0.73 8.01
C ILE A 40 3.33 0.65 8.01
N PRO A 41 4.13 1.72 7.88
CA PRO A 41 3.57 3.06 7.75
C PRO A 41 2.60 3.14 6.57
N GLU A 42 1.38 3.62 6.83
CA GLU A 42 0.35 3.79 5.78
C GLU A 42 0.83 4.71 4.66
N GLU A 43 1.55 5.79 4.99
CA GLU A 43 2.17 6.69 4.01
C GLU A 43 3.02 5.92 3.00
N ARG A 44 3.73 4.87 3.46
CA ARG A 44 4.55 4.05 2.59
C ARG A 44 3.71 3.19 1.66
N MET A 45 2.63 2.58 2.15
CA MET A 45 1.68 1.84 1.32
C MET A 45 1.05 2.74 0.27
N ARG A 46 0.60 3.93 0.68
CA ARG A 46 0.03 4.96 -0.21
C ARG A 46 1.04 5.41 -1.25
N HIS A 47 2.32 5.59 -0.89
CA HIS A 47 3.38 5.93 -1.83
C HIS A 47 3.58 4.85 -2.89
N TYR A 48 3.66 3.58 -2.47
CA TYR A 48 3.77 2.46 -3.41
C TYR A 48 2.58 2.40 -4.38
N LEU A 49 1.36 2.52 -3.86
CA LEU A 49 0.13 2.54 -4.66
C LEU A 49 0.12 3.71 -5.65
N LYS A 50 0.40 4.93 -5.19
CA LYS A 50 0.48 6.12 -6.02
C LYS A 50 1.52 5.97 -7.14
N THR A 51 2.70 5.43 -6.82
CA THR A 51 3.77 5.21 -7.81
C THR A 51 3.40 4.15 -8.85
N ALA A 52 2.56 3.19 -8.47
CA ALA A 52 2.05 2.16 -9.36
C ALA A 52 0.83 2.63 -10.18
N GLY A 53 0.46 3.91 -10.11
CA GLY A 53 -0.69 4.47 -10.83
C GLY A 53 -2.04 4.08 -10.23
N TRP A 54 -2.05 3.59 -8.97
CA TRP A 54 -3.30 3.41 -8.25
C TRP A 54 -3.76 4.78 -7.77
N GLU A 55 -4.59 5.42 -8.58
CA GLU A 55 -5.39 6.57 -8.14
C GLU A 55 -6.49 6.06 -7.22
N GLN A 56 -6.46 6.52 -5.97
CA GLN A 56 -7.55 6.34 -5.04
C GLN A 56 -8.73 7.17 -5.56
N THR A 57 -9.56 6.59 -6.43
CA THR A 57 -10.77 7.22 -6.99
C THR A 57 -11.90 7.34 -5.96
N GLN A 58 -11.73 6.77 -4.77
CA GLN A 58 -12.67 6.86 -3.66
C GLN A 58 -12.12 7.80 -2.58
N GLU A 59 -12.74 8.98 -2.45
CA GLU A 59 -12.65 9.73 -1.20
C GLU A 59 -13.02 8.77 -0.07
N GLU A 60 -12.14 8.69 0.92
CA GLU A 60 -12.36 7.93 2.14
C GLU A 60 -13.62 8.51 2.80
N GLN A 61 -14.79 7.91 2.53
CA GLN A 61 -15.99 8.19 3.30
C GLN A 61 -15.70 7.69 4.71
N TRP A 62 -15.16 8.58 5.53
CA TRP A 62 -15.36 8.51 6.96
C TRP A 62 -16.87 8.60 7.15
N GLU A 63 -17.54 7.47 7.36
CA GLU A 63 -18.75 7.50 8.18
C GLU A 63 -18.31 8.13 9.50
N LYS A 64 -18.49 9.46 9.60
CA LYS A 64 -18.68 10.07 10.90
C LYS A 64 -19.94 9.39 11.40
N ASP A 65 -19.75 8.41 12.27
CA ASP A 65 -20.79 7.90 13.15
C ASP A 65 -21.22 9.09 14.02
N GLY A 66 -22.11 9.89 13.42
CA GLY A 66 -22.72 11.07 13.99
C GLY A 66 -23.89 10.60 14.80
N LYS A 67 -23.58 10.26 16.05
CA LYS A 67 -24.52 10.10 17.16
C LYS A 67 -25.60 11.16 17.20
#